data_AF-D3T2C2-F1
#
_entry.id   AF-D3T2C2-F1
#
_cell.length_a   1.000
_cell.length_b   1.000
_cell.length_c   1.000
_cell.angle_alpha   90.00
_cell.angle_beta   90.00
_cell.angle_gamma   90.00
#
_symmetry.space_group_name_H-M   'P 1'
#
loop_
_entity.id
_entity.type
_entity.pdbx_description
1 polymer ?
#
loop_
_entity_poly.entity_id
_entity_poly.type
_entity_poly.pdbx_seq_one_letter_code
_entity_poly.pdbx_strand_id
1 'polypeptide(L)'
;MNDAETQVGHCRHDDIDVYVGRGDNGERHLLNTDVHERGWLGNPFRTDEHGRVQCIDRFRSEFEARLNDDEEFREAVAQLQGKVLGCWCQRLNDDGPGCHAEVIAEWADRLGRDQPDAISEPAQRDLEGEPTGQTTFNVEEDDV
;
A
#
# COMPACT_ATOMS: atom_id res chain seq x y z
N MET A 1 1.21 17.09 -7.70
CA MET A 1 1.63 16.41 -6.47
C MET A 1 2.87 15.59 -6.83
N ASN A 2 3.80 15.34 -5.91
CA ASN A 2 4.97 14.53 -6.26
C ASN A 2 4.52 13.08 -6.45
N ASP A 3 4.34 12.67 -7.71
CA ASP A 3 4.30 11.28 -8.16
C ASP A 3 5.67 10.64 -7.93
N ALA A 4 6.10 10.56 -6.66
CA ALA A 4 7.37 9.93 -6.31
C ALA A 4 7.25 8.44 -6.68
N GLU A 5 8.06 8.01 -7.64
CA GLU A 5 8.15 6.61 -8.04
C GLU A 5 8.83 5.82 -6.93
N THR A 6 8.29 4.65 -6.64
CA THR A 6 8.86 3.73 -5.66
C THR A 6 10.20 3.21 -6.19
N GLN A 7 11.26 3.37 -5.41
CA GLN A 7 12.61 2.99 -5.82
C GLN A 7 13.07 1.74 -5.08
N VAL A 8 14.01 1.01 -5.66
CA VAL A 8 14.60 -0.18 -5.03
C VAL A 8 16.09 0.05 -4.79
N GLY A 9 16.50 -0.04 -3.53
CA GLY A 9 17.87 0.17 -3.07
C GLY A 9 18.46 -1.05 -2.37
N HIS A 10 19.77 -0.98 -2.11
CA HIS A 10 20.47 -2.01 -1.37
C HIS A 10 20.40 -1.71 0.13
N CYS A 11 19.78 -2.59 0.92
CA CYS A 11 19.51 -2.38 2.35
C CYS A 11 20.75 -2.13 3.23
N ARG A 12 21.95 -2.52 2.78
CA ARG A 12 23.21 -2.24 3.48
C ARG A 12 23.94 -0.98 3.00
N HIS A 13 23.63 -0.50 1.80
CA HIS A 13 24.50 0.44 1.08
C HIS A 13 23.80 1.71 0.64
N ASP A 14 22.47 1.71 0.59
CA ASP A 14 21.63 2.85 0.23
C ASP A 14 20.75 3.23 1.42
N ASP A 15 20.27 4.48 1.42
CA ASP A 15 19.23 4.92 2.33
C ASP A 15 17.90 4.29 1.90
N ILE A 16 17.33 3.46 2.77
CA ILE A 16 16.10 2.71 2.49
C ILE A 16 15.03 3.08 3.53
N ASP A 17 13.78 3.17 3.10
CA ASP A 17 12.65 3.41 3.99
C ASP A 17 12.10 2.10 4.54
N VAL A 18 11.97 1.08 3.68
CA VAL A 18 11.30 -0.19 4.03
C VAL A 18 12.14 -1.37 3.59
N TYR A 19 12.46 -2.26 4.51
CA TYR A 19 13.14 -3.51 4.17
C TYR A 19 12.16 -4.55 3.64
N VAL A 20 12.36 -5.00 2.40
CA VAL A 20 11.51 -5.98 1.69
C VAL A 20 12.21 -7.32 1.44
N GLY A 21 13.36 -7.53 2.08
CA GLY A 21 14.05 -8.81 2.04
C GLY A 21 13.43 -9.84 3.00
N ARG A 22 13.97 -11.05 3.00
CA ARG A 22 13.59 -12.09 3.97
C ARG A 22 13.94 -11.68 5.41
N GLY A 23 13.09 -12.09 6.36
CA GLY A 23 13.32 -11.93 7.80
C GLY A 23 13.93 -13.19 8.43
N ASP A 24 14.25 -13.14 9.73
CA ASP A 24 14.79 -14.28 10.52
C ASP A 24 15.81 -15.13 9.74
N ASN A 25 16.96 -14.54 9.38
CA ASN A 25 18.03 -15.23 8.64
C ASN A 25 17.61 -15.94 7.33
N GLY A 26 16.52 -15.50 6.70
CA GLY A 26 16.05 -16.08 5.44
C GLY A 26 14.89 -17.08 5.59
N GLU A 27 14.34 -17.23 6.79
CA GLU A 27 13.21 -18.13 7.09
C GLU A 27 11.86 -17.44 6.87
N ARG A 28 11.74 -16.15 7.18
CA ARG A 28 10.50 -15.37 6.99
C ARG A 28 10.41 -14.79 5.58
N HIS A 29 9.28 -15.05 4.91
CA HIS A 29 8.95 -14.71 3.54
C HIS A 29 7.44 -14.48 3.36
N LEU A 30 7.02 -14.04 2.17
CA LEU A 30 5.63 -13.76 1.81
C LEU A 30 4.60 -14.80 2.28
N LEU A 31 4.92 -16.10 2.16
CA LEU A 31 3.98 -17.18 2.43
C LEU A 31 3.87 -17.62 3.90
N ASN A 32 4.68 -17.06 4.81
CA ASN A 32 4.75 -17.54 6.21
C ASN A 32 4.91 -16.42 7.24
N THR A 33 4.67 -15.17 6.84
CA THR A 33 4.90 -14.00 7.69
C THR A 33 3.70 -13.07 7.54
N ASP A 34 3.18 -12.59 8.68
CA ASP A 34 2.04 -11.69 8.70
C ASP A 34 2.39 -10.32 8.12
N VAL A 35 1.37 -9.59 7.64
CA VAL A 35 1.53 -8.24 7.09
C VAL A 35 2.17 -7.34 8.17
N HIS A 36 3.06 -6.43 7.75
CA HIS A 36 3.86 -5.56 8.62
C HIS A 36 4.96 -6.24 9.47
N GLU A 37 5.07 -7.58 9.48
CA GLU A 37 6.19 -8.25 10.14
C GLU A 37 7.44 -8.34 9.26
N ARG A 38 8.62 -8.35 9.87
CA ARG A 38 9.88 -8.43 9.12
C ARG A 38 9.94 -9.73 8.29
N GLY A 39 9.97 -9.59 6.96
CA GLY A 39 10.02 -10.71 6.02
C GLY A 39 8.73 -10.96 5.25
N TRP A 40 7.64 -10.25 5.55
CA TRP A 40 6.35 -10.36 4.85
C TRP A 40 6.39 -10.10 3.33
N LEU A 41 7.46 -9.45 2.85
CA LEU A 41 7.71 -9.19 1.43
C LEU A 41 8.92 -9.97 0.88
N GLY A 42 9.52 -10.85 1.68
CA GLY A 42 10.63 -11.67 1.25
C GLY A 42 10.20 -12.67 0.19
N ASN A 43 10.99 -12.81 -0.89
CA ASN A 43 10.76 -13.86 -1.88
C ASN A 43 10.94 -15.25 -1.24
N PRO A 44 9.95 -16.17 -1.27
CA PRO A 44 10.09 -17.52 -0.74
C PRO A 44 11.05 -18.39 -1.56
N PHE A 45 11.18 -18.14 -2.87
CA PHE A 45 12.03 -18.90 -3.78
C PHE A 45 13.48 -18.43 -3.72
N ARG A 46 14.44 -19.37 -3.63
CA ARG A 46 15.87 -19.08 -3.60
C ARG A 46 16.45 -19.19 -5.01
N THR A 47 17.27 -18.21 -5.38
CA THR A 47 17.89 -18.14 -6.71
C THR A 47 18.83 -19.30 -7.01
N ASP A 48 19.41 -19.90 -5.96
CA ASP A 48 20.32 -21.04 -6.05
C ASP A 48 19.66 -22.31 -6.63
N GLU A 49 18.33 -22.42 -6.55
CA GLU A 49 17.60 -23.63 -6.95
C GLU A 49 16.98 -23.53 -8.36
N HIS A 50 16.53 -22.34 -8.74
CA HIS A 50 15.65 -22.15 -9.90
C HIS A 50 16.14 -21.09 -10.90
N GLY A 51 17.17 -20.32 -10.52
CA GLY A 51 17.61 -19.16 -11.30
C GLY A 51 16.72 -17.94 -11.08
N ARG A 52 17.33 -16.76 -11.17
CA ARG A 52 16.73 -15.48 -10.78
C ARG A 52 15.39 -15.17 -11.48
N VAL A 53 15.34 -15.33 -12.80
CA VAL A 53 14.14 -15.02 -13.60
C VAL A 53 12.95 -15.88 -13.16
N GLN A 54 13.14 -17.19 -13.00
CA GLN A 54 12.05 -18.09 -12.58
C GLN A 54 11.60 -17.80 -11.14
N CYS A 55 12.52 -17.45 -10.24
CA CYS A 55 12.16 -17.05 -8.88
C CYS A 55 11.30 -15.78 -8.83
N ILE A 56 11.59 -14.81 -9.71
CA ILE A 56 10.81 -13.56 -9.80
C ILE A 56 9.43 -13.83 -10.38
N ASP A 57 9.36 -14.64 -11.44
CA ASP A 57 8.08 -14.97 -12.10
C ASP A 57 7.13 -15.71 -11.15
N ARG A 58 7.64 -16.69 -10.41
CA ARG A 58 6.88 -17.38 -9.36
C ARG A 58 6.50 -16.45 -8.21
N PHE A 59 7.43 -15.60 -7.77
CA PHE A 59 7.13 -14.60 -6.74
C PHE A 59 6.00 -13.67 -7.17
N ARG A 60 6.04 -13.17 -8.41
CA ARG A 60 5.01 -12.31 -8.97
C ARG A 60 3.64 -12.99 -8.93
N SER A 61 3.56 -14.25 -9.36
CA SER A 61 2.31 -15.02 -9.33
C SER A 61 1.74 -15.19 -7.91
N GLU A 62 2.58 -15.55 -6.93
CA GLU A 62 2.16 -15.70 -5.54
C GLU A 62 1.79 -14.35 -4.90
N PHE A 63 2.53 -13.30 -5.23
CA PHE A 63 2.29 -11.94 -4.75
C PHE A 63 0.96 -11.39 -5.28
N GLU A 64 0.68 -11.56 -6.58
CA GLU A 64 -0.60 -11.20 -7.18
C GLU A 64 -1.76 -12.00 -6.59
N ALA A 65 -1.57 -13.31 -6.35
CA ALA A 65 -2.59 -14.13 -5.70
C ALA A 65 -2.91 -13.60 -4.30
N ARG A 66 -1.89 -13.26 -3.50
CA ARG A 66 -2.06 -12.70 -2.15
C ARG A 66 -2.72 -11.33 -2.18
N LEU A 67 -2.37 -10.46 -3.13
CA LEU A 67 -3.03 -9.15 -3.33
C LEU A 67 -4.53 -9.26 -3.61
N ASN A 68 -4.97 -10.33 -4.26
CA ASN A 68 -6.38 -10.55 -4.57
C ASN A 68 -7.14 -11.21 -3.40
N ASP A 69 -6.47 -12.05 -2.62
CA ASP A 69 -7.07 -12.78 -1.50
C ASP A 69 -7.13 -11.95 -0.21
N ASP A 70 -6.19 -11.01 -0.04
CA ASP A 70 -5.97 -10.29 1.22
C ASP A 70 -5.98 -8.77 1.00
N GLU A 71 -7.07 -8.14 1.42
CA GLU A 71 -7.26 -6.69 1.28
C GLU A 71 -6.28 -5.89 2.16
N GLU A 72 -5.99 -6.35 3.37
CA GLU A 72 -5.03 -5.72 4.27
C GLU A 72 -3.62 -5.70 3.65
N PHE A 73 -3.20 -6.82 3.06
CA PHE A 73 -1.94 -6.90 2.31
C PHE A 73 -1.92 -5.92 1.13
N ARG A 74 -3.02 -5.80 0.38
CA ARG A 74 -3.14 -4.85 -0.74
C ARG A 74 -3.01 -3.40 -0.28
N GLU A 75 -3.67 -3.04 0.81
CA GLU A 75 -3.57 -1.69 1.39
C GLU A 75 -2.16 -1.40 1.93
N ALA A 76 -1.53 -2.38 2.58
CA ALA A 76 -0.16 -2.26 3.05
C ALA A 76 0.84 -2.05 1.90
N VAL A 77 0.65 -2.74 0.77
CA VAL A 77 1.47 -2.55 -0.45
C VAL A 77 1.22 -1.18 -1.08
N ALA A 78 -0.02 -0.71 -1.14
CA ALA A 78 -0.32 0.64 -1.65
C ALA A 78 0.39 1.74 -0.84
N GLN A 79 0.50 1.58 0.47
CA GLN A 79 1.24 2.49 1.36
C GLN A 79 2.77 2.49 1.15
N LEU A 80 3.30 1.62 0.29
CA LEU A 80 4.71 1.63 -0.08
C LEU A 80 5.02 2.61 -1.22
N GLN A 81 4.00 3.17 -1.87
CA GLN A 81 4.16 4.07 -3.00
C GLN A 81 5.05 5.27 -2.62
N GLY A 82 6.07 5.52 -3.44
CA GLY A 82 7.02 6.62 -3.26
C GLY A 82 8.08 6.41 -2.16
N LYS A 83 8.15 5.21 -1.57
CA LYS A 83 9.22 4.83 -0.62
C LYS A 83 10.40 4.14 -1.32
N VAL A 84 11.55 4.12 -0.66
CA VAL A 84 12.71 3.33 -1.09
C VAL A 84 12.68 1.94 -0.46
N LEU A 85 12.44 0.93 -1.28
CA LEU A 85 12.40 -0.47 -0.88
C LEU A 85 13.81 -1.08 -0.85
N GLY A 86 14.22 -1.53 0.33
CA GLY A 86 15.51 -2.15 0.57
C GLY A 86 15.53 -3.65 0.32
N CYS A 87 16.39 -4.08 -0.60
CA CYS A 87 16.70 -5.49 -0.86
C CYS A 87 18.21 -5.75 -0.76
N TRP A 88 18.63 -7.01 -0.86
CA TRP A 88 20.04 -7.42 -0.95
C TRP A 88 20.52 -7.58 -2.41
N CYS A 89 19.63 -7.40 -3.39
CA CYS A 89 19.89 -7.78 -4.79
C CYS A 89 20.44 -6.65 -5.67
N GLN A 90 19.96 -5.41 -5.51
CA GLN A 90 20.31 -4.27 -6.36
C GLN A 90 20.55 -3.02 -5.51
N ARG A 91 21.23 -2.02 -6.08
CA ARG A 91 21.44 -0.68 -5.51
C ARG A 91 20.54 0.35 -6.21
N LEU A 92 20.35 1.52 -5.59
CA LEU A 92 19.48 2.59 -6.13
C LEU A 92 19.88 3.08 -7.54
N ASN A 93 21.18 3.06 -7.86
CA ASN A 93 21.73 3.58 -9.13
C ASN A 93 22.35 2.48 -10.00
N ASP A 94 21.97 1.22 -9.77
CA ASP A 94 22.48 0.08 -10.52
C ASP A 94 21.27 -0.66 -11.09
N ASP A 95 21.22 -0.78 -12.43
CA ASP A 95 20.34 -1.71 -13.14
C ASP A 95 20.81 -3.15 -12.86
N GLY A 96 20.74 -3.51 -11.57
CA GLY A 96 21.12 -4.82 -11.08
C GLY A 96 20.27 -5.89 -11.75
N PRO A 97 20.70 -7.15 -11.70
CA PRO A 97 19.90 -8.25 -12.23
C PRO A 97 18.55 -8.28 -11.50
N GLY A 98 17.46 -8.39 -12.26
CA GLY A 98 16.09 -8.17 -11.79
C GLY A 98 15.80 -8.73 -10.40
N CYS A 99 14.97 -8.02 -9.65
CA CYS A 99 14.71 -8.27 -8.23
C CYS A 99 13.21 -8.47 -7.95
N HIS A 100 12.90 -9.24 -6.91
CA HIS A 100 11.52 -9.35 -6.42
C HIS A 100 10.99 -8.00 -5.89
N ALA A 101 11.88 -7.15 -5.39
CA ALA A 101 11.53 -5.82 -4.90
C ALA A 101 11.03 -4.89 -6.02
N GLU A 102 11.47 -5.09 -7.27
CA GLU A 102 10.96 -4.31 -8.42
C GLU A 102 9.50 -4.66 -8.72
N VAL A 103 9.12 -5.94 -8.57
CA VAL A 103 7.71 -6.36 -8.69
C VAL A 103 6.87 -5.66 -7.63
N ILE A 104 7.36 -5.56 -6.39
CA ILE A 104 6.64 -4.86 -5.31
C ILE A 104 6.53 -3.36 -5.63
N ALA A 105 7.61 -2.73 -6.08
CA ALA A 105 7.61 -1.32 -6.46
C ALA A 105 6.60 -1.02 -7.58
N GLU A 106 6.57 -1.84 -8.64
CA GLU A 106 5.62 -1.74 -9.75
C GLU A 106 4.16 -1.79 -9.25
N TRP A 107 3.85 -2.74 -8.37
CA TRP A 107 2.51 -2.86 -7.80
C TRP A 107 2.17 -1.75 -6.80
N ALA A 108 3.12 -1.32 -5.98
CA ALA A 108 2.94 -0.21 -5.04
C ALA A 108 2.61 1.09 -5.79
N ASP A 109 3.34 1.41 -6.86
CA ASP A 109 3.04 2.54 -7.73
C ASP A 109 1.67 2.41 -8.39
N ARG A 110 1.34 1.22 -8.90
CA ARG A 110 0.04 0.98 -9.55
C ARG A 110 -1.12 1.15 -8.58
N LEU A 111 -1.01 0.62 -7.37
CA LEU A 111 -2.07 0.67 -6.35
C LEU A 111 -2.15 2.05 -5.68
N GLY A 112 -1.02 2.70 -5.43
CA GLY A 112 -0.98 4.05 -4.84
C GLY A 112 -1.53 5.12 -5.79
N ARG A 113 -1.36 4.95 -7.11
CA ARG A 113 -1.99 5.83 -8.12
C ARG A 113 -3.49 5.58 -8.28
N ASP A 114 -3.96 4.37 -7.98
CA ASP A 114 -5.37 3.98 -8.10
C ASP A 114 -6.19 4.25 -6.84
N GLN A 115 -5.55 4.55 -5.70
CA GLN A 115 -6.19 5.02 -4.48
C GLN A 115 -6.44 6.55 -4.58
N PRO A 116 -7.65 7.03 -4.89
CA PRO A 116 -7.97 8.45 -4.74
C PRO A 116 -7.96 8.78 -3.25
N ASP A 117 -6.98 9.58 -2.81
CA ASP A 117 -6.96 10.35 -1.55
C ASP A 117 -8.06 9.99 -0.54
N ALA A 118 -7.86 8.91 0.22
CA ALA A 118 -8.66 8.59 1.40
C ALA A 118 -8.30 9.49 2.61
N ILE A 119 -7.98 10.77 2.35
CA ILE A 119 -7.97 11.85 3.33
C ILE A 119 -8.62 13.12 2.74
N SER A 120 -9.94 13.10 2.61
CA SER A 120 -10.73 14.30 2.87
C SER A 120 -12.02 13.94 3.62
N GLU A 121 -11.87 13.66 4.91
CA GLU A 121 -13.01 13.73 5.86
C GLU A 121 -13.10 15.15 6.46
N PRO A 122 -14.27 15.64 6.89
CA PRO A 122 -15.63 15.40 6.41
C PRO A 122 -16.32 16.72 6.02
N ALA A 123 -17.41 16.66 5.25
CA ALA A 123 -18.34 17.79 5.15
C ALA A 123 -19.03 17.98 6.52
N GLN A 124 -18.39 18.72 7.41
CA GLN A 124 -19.07 19.34 8.54
C GLN A 124 -20.03 20.39 7.97
N ARG A 125 -21.32 20.09 7.97
CA ARG A 125 -22.37 21.07 8.23
C ARG A 125 -23.52 20.35 8.90
N ASP A 126 -23.49 20.49 10.21
CA ASP A 126 -24.59 20.34 11.15
C ASP A 126 -25.88 20.87 10.51
N LEU A 127 -26.85 19.98 10.29
CA LEU A 127 -28.23 20.34 10.03
C LEU A 127 -29.09 19.72 11.12
N GLU A 128 -28.84 20.14 12.36
CA GLU A 128 -29.82 20.00 13.42
C GLU A 128 -30.86 21.11 13.25
N GLY A 129 -32.11 20.74 12.95
CA GLY A 129 -33.27 21.60 13.19
C GLY A 129 -34.31 21.68 12.07
N GLU A 130 -35.13 20.65 11.92
CA GLU A 130 -36.55 20.83 11.61
C GLU A 130 -37.35 20.17 12.75
N PRO A 131 -38.58 20.58 13.12
CA PRO A 131 -39.46 21.59 12.53
C PRO A 131 -40.12 22.52 13.57
N THR A 132 -40.35 23.80 13.26
CA THR A 132 -41.47 24.52 13.87
C THR A 132 -42.52 24.75 12.81
N GLY A 133 -43.48 23.82 12.77
CA GLY A 133 -44.78 24.07 12.19
C GLY A 133 -45.44 25.23 12.93
N GLN A 134 -45.69 26.33 12.22
CA GLN A 134 -46.67 27.31 12.63
C GLN A 134 -47.87 27.16 11.70
N THR A 135 -48.75 26.24 12.09
CA THR A 135 -50.08 26.06 11.51
C THR A 135 -51.02 27.12 12.08
N THR A 136 -51.66 27.84 11.15
CA THR A 136 -52.98 28.51 11.20
C THR A 136 -53.27 29.65 12.20
N PHE A 137 -53.68 30.78 11.60
CA PHE A 137 -54.90 31.56 11.86
C PHE A 137 -55.48 31.61 13.28
N ASN A 138 -55.51 32.83 13.84
CA ASN A 138 -56.71 33.36 14.49
C ASN A 138 -56.71 34.89 14.33
N VAL A 139 -57.69 35.42 13.59
CA VAL A 139 -58.02 36.85 13.57
C VAL A 139 -59.14 36.98 14.59
N GLU A 140 -58.83 37.55 15.75
CA GLU A 140 -59.85 37.96 16.72
C GLU A 140 -60.15 39.44 16.46
N GLU A 141 -61.43 39.68 16.23
CA GLU A 141 -62.10 40.98 16.17
C GLU A 141 -62.00 41.64 17.56
N ASP A 142 -61.64 42.93 17.64
CA ASP A 142 -62.39 43.96 18.38
C ASP A 142 -61.68 45.35 18.36
N ASP A 143 -62.49 46.40 18.52
CA ASP A 143 -62.19 47.84 18.71
C ASP A 143 -61.87 48.73 17.49
N VAL A 144 -62.93 49.24 16.82
CA VAL A 144 -63.47 50.62 16.99
C VAL A 144 -64.76 50.86 16.20
#